data_AF-A0A6V7UZM7-F1
#
_entry.id   AF-A0A6V7UZM7-F1
#
_cell.length_a   1.000
_cell.length_b   1.000
_cell.length_c   1.000
_cell.angle_alpha   90.00
_cell.angle_beta   90.00
_cell.angle_gamma   90.00
#
_symmetry.space_group_name_H-M   'P 1'
#
loop_
_entity.id
_entity.type
_entity.pdbx_description
1 polymer ?
#
loop_
_entity_poly.entity_id
_entity_poly.type
_entity_poly.pdbx_seq_one_letter_code
_entity_poly.pdbx_strand_id
1 'polypeptide(L)'
;MNQTQCIAAEALVLDTKFNILRILLIILSMIIIVLLSRVIWSYKTKSKKLHTNLLILMSNVLLLYAIYVLANMLEYFMNFIVLFTYTNPCDCLTQVWLVYLIRMPFIIYVNGSPLFHFAIMIERVLATVYVKIYENQGKLFGIISSIIAWTLVFTHCLYSYITTQMDTDTFGHPMVYLTLTTKYNSQTLIFANFFYLFLVICVAIADYYLIVRNQKIKSNL
;
A
#
# COMPACT_ATOMS: atom_id res chain seq x y z
N MET A 1 -10.80 -13.80 29.24
CA MET A 1 -10.57 -12.54 28.48
C MET A 1 -10.56 -11.40 29.48
N ASN A 2 -9.61 -10.46 29.39
CA ASN A 2 -9.47 -9.40 30.40
C ASN A 2 -10.56 -8.33 30.20
N GLN A 3 -11.41 -8.13 31.20
CA GLN A 3 -12.51 -7.15 31.17
C GLN A 3 -12.01 -5.73 30.82
N THR A 4 -10.80 -5.38 31.25
CA THR A 4 -10.16 -4.09 30.95
C THR A 4 -9.97 -3.88 29.44
N GLN A 5 -9.64 -4.94 28.69
CA GLN A 5 -9.46 -4.84 27.23
C GLN A 5 -10.78 -4.63 26.50
N CYS A 6 -11.86 -5.27 26.96
CA CYS A 6 -13.18 -5.07 26.38
C CYS A 6 -13.68 -3.63 26.57
N ILE A 7 -13.50 -3.07 27.77
CA ILE A 7 -13.87 -1.67 28.06
C ILE A 7 -13.04 -0.70 27.21
N ALA A 8 -11.75 -0.97 27.02
CA ALA A 8 -10.91 -0.15 26.15
C ALA A 8 -11.35 -0.21 24.67
N ALA A 9 -11.75 -1.39 24.18
CA ALA A 9 -12.26 -1.55 22.83
C ALA A 9 -13.58 -0.80 22.61
N GLU A 10 -14.51 -0.90 23.57
CA GLU A 10 -15.75 -0.14 23.55
C GLU A 10 -15.50 1.37 23.54
N ALA A 11 -14.60 1.86 24.41
CA ALA A 11 -14.24 3.27 24.44
C ALA A 11 -13.69 3.76 23.10
N LEU A 12 -12.87 2.95 22.41
CA LEU A 12 -12.35 3.27 21.07
C LEU A 12 -13.44 3.30 20.00
N VAL A 13 -14.43 2.41 20.08
CA VAL A 13 -15.56 2.35 19.14
C VAL A 13 -16.48 3.56 19.32
N LEU A 14 -16.74 3.96 20.58
CA LEU A 14 -17.63 5.08 20.92
C LEU A 14 -16.99 6.47 20.76
N ASP A 15 -15.66 6.56 20.65
CA ASP A 15 -14.97 7.84 20.54
C ASP A 15 -15.43 8.63 19.30
N THR A 16 -16.05 9.77 19.55
CA THR A 16 -16.64 10.63 18.51
C THR A 16 -15.59 11.19 17.56
N LYS A 17 -14.37 11.49 18.04
CA LYS A 17 -13.29 12.04 17.19
C LYS A 17 -12.81 10.98 16.21
N PHE A 18 -12.63 9.73 16.67
CA PHE A 18 -12.28 8.63 15.78
C PHE A 18 -13.39 8.34 14.77
N ASN A 19 -14.66 8.40 15.18
CA ASN A 19 -15.78 8.19 14.26
C ASN A 19 -15.88 9.27 13.18
N ILE A 20 -15.67 10.56 13.52
CA ILE A 20 -15.58 11.64 12.52
C ILE A 20 -14.44 11.36 11.54
N LEU A 21 -13.26 11.00 12.04
CA LEU A 21 -12.10 10.68 11.21
C LEU A 21 -12.40 9.50 10.26
N ARG A 22 -13.05 8.43 10.75
CA ARG A 22 -13.46 7.28 9.93
C ARG A 22 -14.40 7.69 8.80
N ILE A 23 -15.40 8.55 9.05
CA ILE A 23 -16.31 9.05 8.01
C ILE A 23 -15.52 9.81 6.94
N LEU A 24 -14.64 10.72 7.35
CA LEU A 24 -13.81 11.49 6.43
C LEU A 24 -12.91 10.59 5.56
N LEU A 25 -12.30 9.56 6.17
CA LEU A 25 -11.46 8.60 5.47
C LEU A 25 -12.25 7.75 4.47
N ILE A 26 -13.48 7.31 4.81
CA ILE A 26 -14.37 6.63 3.84
C ILE A 26 -14.67 7.52 2.65
N ILE A 27 -15.04 8.78 2.88
CA ILE A 27 -15.34 9.74 1.79
C ILE A 27 -14.10 9.91 0.89
N LEU A 28 -12.92 10.07 1.49
CA LEU A 28 -11.67 10.19 0.75
C LEU A 28 -11.35 8.92 -0.05
N SER A 29 -11.52 7.74 0.55
CA SER A 29 -11.35 6.45 -0.13
C SER A 29 -12.27 6.31 -1.34
N MET A 30 -13.54 6.72 -1.22
CA MET A 30 -14.49 6.72 -2.33
C MET A 30 -14.04 7.64 -3.47
N ILE A 31 -13.55 8.85 -3.15
CA ILE A 31 -12.99 9.77 -4.14
C ILE A 31 -11.80 9.12 -4.86
N ILE A 32 -10.88 8.51 -4.11
CA ILE A 32 -9.71 7.84 -4.68
C ILE A 32 -10.13 6.69 -5.62
N ILE A 33 -11.10 5.86 -5.25
CA ILE A 33 -11.61 4.78 -6.12
C ILE A 33 -12.18 5.34 -7.42
N VAL A 34 -12.96 6.43 -7.36
CA VAL A 34 -13.48 7.09 -8.57
C VAL A 34 -12.34 7.61 -9.45
N LEU A 35 -11.32 8.21 -8.85
CA LEU A 35 -10.14 8.70 -9.59
C LEU A 35 -9.36 7.54 -10.23
N LEU A 36 -9.10 6.45 -9.50
CA LEU A 36 -8.44 5.25 -10.04
C LEU A 36 -9.25 4.65 -11.20
N SER A 37 -10.57 4.56 -11.06
CA SER A 37 -11.46 4.05 -12.10
C SER A 37 -11.41 4.92 -13.37
N ARG A 38 -11.38 6.25 -13.21
CA ARG A 38 -11.20 7.20 -14.32
C ARG A 38 -9.84 7.06 -15.00
N VAL A 39 -8.77 6.83 -14.24
CA VAL A 39 -7.43 6.59 -14.78
C VAL A 39 -7.42 5.32 -15.64
N ILE A 40 -7.94 4.21 -15.11
CA ILE A 40 -8.06 2.94 -15.86
C ILE A 40 -8.91 3.12 -17.12
N TRP A 41 -10.05 3.82 -17.02
CA TRP A 41 -10.90 4.13 -18.16
C TRP A 41 -10.18 4.98 -19.21
N SER A 42 -9.43 5.99 -18.79
CA SER A 42 -8.64 6.84 -19.69
C SER A 42 -7.56 6.04 -20.42
N TYR A 43 -6.96 5.04 -19.78
CA TYR A 43 -5.98 4.16 -20.44
C TYR A 43 -6.61 3.26 -21.49
N LYS A 44 -7.84 2.77 -21.25
CA LYS A 44 -8.56 1.96 -22.24
C LYS A 44 -9.05 2.77 -23.43
N THR A 45 -9.52 4.00 -23.19
CA THR A 45 -10.19 4.81 -24.22
C THR A 45 -9.23 5.69 -25.01
N LYS A 46 -8.20 6.25 -24.38
CA LYS A 46 -7.19 7.07 -25.07
C LYS A 46 -6.00 6.18 -25.38
N SER A 47 -5.83 5.83 -26.65
CA SER A 47 -4.63 5.18 -27.19
C SER A 47 -3.43 6.12 -27.07
N LYS A 48 -2.94 6.32 -25.84
CA LYS A 48 -1.61 6.86 -25.63
C LYS A 48 -0.66 5.70 -25.92
N LYS A 49 0.24 5.90 -26.87
CA LYS A 49 1.35 4.97 -27.19
C LYS A 49 2.36 4.94 -26.03
N LEU A 50 1.93 4.43 -24.87
CA LEU A 50 2.85 4.12 -23.78
C LEU A 50 3.50 2.78 -24.09
N HIS A 51 4.78 2.69 -23.77
CA HIS A 51 5.50 1.44 -23.89
C HIS A 51 4.91 0.39 -22.94
N THR A 52 4.92 -0.87 -23.36
CA THR A 52 4.24 -1.93 -22.59
C THR A 52 4.87 -2.16 -21.22
N ASN A 53 6.19 -1.95 -21.06
CA ASN A 53 6.86 -2.04 -19.74
C ASN A 53 6.25 -1.07 -18.73
N LEU A 54 6.17 0.21 -19.09
CA LEU A 54 5.56 1.22 -18.25
C LEU A 54 4.09 0.89 -17.94
N LEU A 55 3.33 0.39 -18.92
CA LEU A 55 1.93 0.00 -18.71
C LEU A 55 1.79 -1.13 -17.69
N ILE A 56 2.65 -2.16 -17.76
CA ILE A 56 2.68 -3.25 -16.77
C ILE A 56 2.98 -2.69 -15.37
N LEU A 57 4.01 -1.86 -15.25
CA LEU A 57 4.42 -1.30 -13.97
C LEU A 57 3.35 -0.38 -13.36
N MET A 58 2.77 0.51 -14.16
CA MET A 58 1.68 1.38 -13.73
C MET A 58 0.44 0.57 -13.33
N SER A 59 0.14 -0.53 -14.01
CA SER A 59 -0.97 -1.41 -13.63
C SER A 59 -0.76 -2.03 -12.25
N ASN A 60 0.48 -2.44 -11.91
CA ASN A 60 0.81 -2.95 -10.59
C ASN A 60 0.66 -1.87 -9.50
N VAL A 61 1.10 -0.65 -9.77
CA VAL A 61 0.88 0.48 -8.85
C VAL A 61 -0.62 0.71 -8.61
N LEU A 62 -1.42 0.80 -9.69
CA LEU A 62 -2.87 0.98 -9.56
C LEU A 62 -3.54 -0.16 -8.79
N LEU A 63 -3.08 -1.40 -9.00
CA LEU A 63 -3.56 -2.57 -8.25
C LEU A 63 -3.24 -2.46 -6.75
N LEU A 64 -2.02 -2.05 -6.38
CA LEU A 64 -1.65 -1.82 -4.99
C LEU A 64 -2.53 -0.77 -4.32
N TYR A 65 -2.77 0.36 -5.00
CA TYR A 65 -3.66 1.40 -4.50
C TYR A 65 -5.09 0.89 -4.33
N ALA A 66 -5.61 0.12 -5.29
CA ALA A 66 -6.95 -0.46 -5.19
C ALA A 66 -7.07 -1.41 -3.99
N ILE A 67 -6.11 -2.33 -3.82
CA ILE A 67 -6.06 -3.26 -2.69
C ILE A 67 -6.04 -2.49 -1.36
N TYR A 68 -5.18 -1.49 -1.25
CA TYR A 68 -5.04 -0.67 -0.05
C TYR A 68 -6.33 0.07 0.32
N VAL A 69 -6.91 0.78 -0.66
CA VAL A 69 -8.10 1.60 -0.41
C VAL A 69 -9.31 0.74 -0.08
N LEU A 70 -9.49 -0.39 -0.76
CA LEU A 70 -10.58 -1.33 -0.46
C LEU A 70 -10.44 -1.93 0.95
N ALA A 71 -9.22 -2.28 1.36
CA ALA A 71 -8.97 -2.81 2.70
C ALA A 71 -9.25 -1.79 3.81
N ASN A 72 -8.84 -0.53 3.63
CA ASN A 72 -9.16 0.55 4.56
C ASN A 72 -10.67 0.81 4.64
N MET A 73 -11.35 0.80 3.49
CA MET A 73 -12.81 0.94 3.48
C MET A 73 -13.49 -0.18 4.26
N LEU A 74 -13.03 -1.42 4.08
CA LEU A 74 -13.51 -2.56 4.85
C LEU A 74 -13.27 -2.37 6.35
N GLU A 75 -12.07 -1.89 6.75
CA GLU A 75 -11.77 -1.58 8.15
C GLU A 75 -12.77 -0.59 8.75
N TYR A 76 -12.98 0.55 8.08
CA TYR A 76 -13.86 1.58 8.60
C TYR A 76 -15.32 1.12 8.62
N PHE A 77 -15.75 0.41 7.60
CA PHE A 77 -17.11 -0.14 7.52
C PHE A 77 -17.37 -1.18 8.63
N MET A 78 -16.42 -2.09 8.88
CA MET A 78 -16.53 -3.05 9.98
C MET A 78 -16.62 -2.36 11.34
N ASN A 79 -15.84 -1.31 11.58
CA ASN A 79 -15.94 -0.52 12.81
C ASN A 79 -17.31 0.14 12.97
N PHE A 80 -17.96 0.59 11.88
CA PHE A 80 -19.32 1.11 11.92
C PHE A 80 -20.35 0.02 12.23
N ILE A 81 -20.23 -1.16 11.63
CA ILE A 81 -21.11 -2.28 11.97
C ILE A 81 -21.02 -2.55 13.47
N VAL A 82 -19.81 -2.71 14.00
CA VAL A 82 -19.60 -2.93 15.44
C VAL A 82 -20.25 -1.83 16.27
N LEU A 83 -20.07 -0.55 15.91
CA LEU A 83 -20.68 0.59 16.61
C LEU A 83 -22.21 0.49 16.73
N PHE A 84 -22.90 -0.07 15.73
CA PHE A 84 -24.36 -0.14 15.72
C PHE A 84 -24.93 -1.48 16.20
N THR A 85 -24.13 -2.55 16.24
CA THR A 85 -24.63 -3.91 16.53
C THR A 85 -24.08 -4.52 17.81
N TYR A 86 -23.07 -3.93 18.45
CA TYR A 86 -22.49 -4.49 19.67
C TYR A 86 -23.51 -4.49 20.82
N THR A 87 -23.48 -5.54 21.63
CA THR A 87 -24.36 -5.67 22.81
C THR A 87 -23.56 -5.70 24.10
N ASN A 88 -22.35 -6.26 24.04
CA ASN A 88 -21.40 -6.31 25.14
C ASN A 88 -20.08 -5.65 24.73
N PRO A 89 -19.31 -5.06 25.67
CA PRO A 89 -18.04 -4.41 25.35
C PRO A 89 -17.03 -5.35 24.67
N CYS A 90 -17.11 -6.66 24.95
CA CYS A 90 -16.22 -7.65 24.35
C CYS A 90 -16.54 -7.95 22.88
N ASP A 91 -17.74 -7.60 22.39
CA ASP A 91 -18.11 -7.72 20.97
C ASP A 91 -17.29 -6.74 20.10
N CYS A 92 -16.70 -5.71 20.72
CA CYS A 92 -15.83 -4.74 20.04
C CYS A 92 -14.41 -5.27 19.77
N LEU A 93 -14.03 -6.44 20.29
CA LEU A 93 -12.73 -7.03 20.04
C LEU A 93 -12.67 -7.66 18.65
N THR A 94 -11.57 -7.43 17.94
CA THR A 94 -11.38 -7.96 16.59
C THR A 94 -10.64 -9.29 16.63
N GLN A 95 -11.17 -10.29 15.93
CA GLN A 95 -10.49 -11.57 15.77
C GLN A 95 -9.17 -11.40 15.00
N VAL A 96 -8.13 -12.09 15.44
CA VAL A 96 -6.75 -11.91 14.95
C VAL A 96 -6.63 -12.17 13.44
N TRP A 97 -7.31 -13.16 12.90
CA TRP A 97 -7.31 -13.42 11.45
C TRP A 97 -7.89 -12.25 10.65
N LEU A 98 -8.88 -11.55 11.20
CA LEU A 98 -9.47 -10.36 10.57
C LEU A 98 -8.50 -9.18 10.63
N VAL A 99 -7.70 -9.06 11.71
CA VAL A 99 -6.61 -8.09 11.79
C VAL A 99 -5.62 -8.30 10.65
N TYR A 100 -5.20 -9.54 10.39
CA TYR A 100 -4.32 -9.84 9.25
C TYR A 100 -4.95 -9.48 7.91
N LEU A 101 -6.22 -9.85 7.69
CA LEU A 101 -6.93 -9.54 6.44
C LEU A 101 -6.99 -8.04 6.16
N ILE A 102 -7.21 -7.22 7.20
CA ILE A 102 -7.33 -5.76 7.08
C ILE A 102 -5.96 -5.09 6.98
N ARG A 103 -4.98 -5.51 7.79
CA ARG A 103 -3.68 -4.81 7.90
C ARG A 103 -2.61 -5.28 6.91
N MET A 104 -2.67 -6.52 6.41
CA MET A 104 -1.70 -6.98 5.40
C MET A 104 -1.73 -6.14 4.12
N PRO A 105 -2.90 -5.73 3.57
CA PRO A 105 -2.97 -4.78 2.46
C PRO A 105 -2.18 -3.48 2.67
N PHE A 106 -2.16 -2.94 3.89
CA PHE A 106 -1.35 -1.76 4.21
C PHE A 106 0.15 -2.05 4.11
N ILE A 107 0.61 -3.18 4.65
CA ILE A 107 2.02 -3.61 4.54
C ILE A 107 2.41 -3.83 3.06
N ILE A 108 1.55 -4.51 2.31
CA ILE A 108 1.72 -4.73 0.87
C ILE A 108 1.90 -3.39 0.14
N TYR A 109 1.06 -2.40 0.46
CA TYR A 109 1.10 -1.09 -0.16
C TYR A 109 2.34 -0.26 0.23
N VAL A 110 2.64 -0.15 1.53
CA VAL A 110 3.77 0.66 2.03
C VAL A 110 5.10 0.16 1.46
N ASN A 111 5.26 -1.15 1.32
CA ASN A 111 6.47 -1.74 0.78
C ASN A 111 6.46 -1.78 -0.76
N GLY A 112 5.32 -2.12 -1.35
CA GLY A 112 5.19 -2.30 -2.80
C GLY A 112 5.25 -0.98 -3.56
N SER A 113 4.56 0.06 -3.07
CA SER A 113 4.44 1.34 -3.79
C SER A 113 5.83 1.95 -4.09
N PRO A 114 6.74 2.13 -3.11
CA PRO A 114 8.09 2.61 -3.37
C PRO A 114 8.88 1.73 -4.35
N LEU A 115 8.78 0.41 -4.25
CA LEU A 115 9.49 -0.52 -5.14
C LEU A 115 9.04 -0.39 -6.60
N PHE A 116 7.73 -0.32 -6.84
CA PHE A 116 7.19 -0.13 -8.19
C PHE A 116 7.49 1.27 -8.72
N HIS A 117 7.42 2.31 -7.89
CA HIS A 117 7.82 3.65 -8.28
C HIS A 117 9.32 3.72 -8.65
N PHE A 118 10.17 3.01 -7.92
CA PHE A 118 11.59 2.87 -8.25
C PHE A 118 11.80 2.13 -9.58
N ALA A 119 11.06 1.04 -9.82
CA ALA A 119 11.11 0.33 -11.10
C ALA A 119 10.64 1.22 -12.27
N ILE A 120 9.59 2.02 -12.09
CA ILE A 120 9.13 3.01 -13.09
C ILE A 120 10.19 4.06 -13.37
N MET A 121 10.87 4.55 -12.33
CA MET A 121 11.95 5.51 -12.49
C MET A 121 13.10 4.93 -13.32
N ILE A 122 13.55 3.70 -13.01
CA ILE A 122 14.58 3.01 -13.81
C ILE A 122 14.11 2.84 -15.26
N GLU A 123 12.86 2.43 -15.46
CA GLU A 123 12.27 2.25 -16.79
C GLU A 123 12.35 3.54 -17.63
N ARG A 124 12.01 4.68 -17.02
CA ARG A 124 12.08 5.99 -17.67
C ARG A 124 13.52 6.44 -17.93
N VAL A 125 14.45 6.14 -17.02
CA VAL A 125 15.88 6.40 -17.23
C VAL A 125 16.38 5.58 -18.43
N LEU A 126 16.05 4.30 -18.51
CA LEU A 126 16.41 3.43 -19.64
C LEU A 126 15.83 3.95 -20.96
N ALA A 127 14.55 4.31 -20.95
CA ALA A 127 13.87 4.87 -22.12
C ALA A 127 14.48 6.19 -22.59
N THR A 128 15.05 7.00 -21.69
CA THR A 128 15.60 8.33 -22.00
C THR A 128 17.09 8.29 -22.36
N VAL A 129 17.88 7.48 -21.64
CA VAL A 129 19.34 7.47 -21.77
C VAL A 129 19.82 6.36 -22.71
N TYR A 130 19.13 5.22 -22.73
CA TYR A 130 19.54 4.00 -23.43
C TYR A 130 18.47 3.52 -24.43
N VAL A 131 17.89 4.47 -25.19
CA VAL A 131 16.77 4.25 -26.13
C VAL A 131 16.94 2.98 -26.98
N LYS A 132 18.09 2.82 -27.66
CA LYS A 132 18.35 1.69 -28.57
C LYS A 132 18.25 0.33 -27.89
N ILE A 133 18.74 0.22 -26.66
CA ILE A 133 18.70 -1.03 -25.88
C ILE A 133 17.26 -1.26 -25.42
N TYR A 134 16.63 -0.20 -24.91
CA TYR A 134 15.29 -0.24 -24.36
C TYR A 134 14.24 -0.68 -25.40
N GLU A 135 14.28 -0.15 -26.62
CA GLU A 135 13.36 -0.53 -27.70
C GLU A 135 13.48 -2.01 -28.10
N ASN A 136 14.67 -2.60 -27.98
CA ASN A 136 14.92 -4.00 -28.29
C ASN A 136 14.52 -4.98 -27.17
N GLN A 137 14.33 -4.50 -25.92
CA GLN A 137 13.99 -5.36 -24.79
C GLN A 137 12.50 -5.77 -24.72
N GLY A 138 11.63 -5.12 -25.50
CA GLY A 138 10.20 -5.42 -25.52
C GLY A 138 9.58 -5.33 -24.13
N LYS A 139 8.86 -6.39 -23.69
CA LYS A 139 8.11 -6.42 -22.42
C LYS A 139 8.90 -6.98 -21.23
N LEU A 140 10.15 -7.40 -21.45
CA LEU A 140 10.89 -8.22 -20.51
C LEU A 140 11.20 -7.48 -19.21
N PHE A 141 11.61 -6.22 -19.31
CA PHE A 141 11.96 -5.40 -18.14
C PHE A 141 10.77 -5.23 -17.19
N GLY A 142 9.58 -4.89 -17.70
CA GLY A 142 8.39 -4.69 -16.87
C GLY A 142 7.96 -5.97 -16.14
N ILE A 143 8.09 -7.14 -16.78
CA ILE A 143 7.76 -8.44 -16.18
C ILE A 143 8.77 -8.78 -15.07
N ILE A 144 10.08 -8.74 -15.37
CA ILE A 144 11.13 -9.09 -14.40
C ILE A 144 11.07 -8.19 -13.17
N SER A 145 10.99 -6.87 -13.36
CA SER A 145 10.91 -5.92 -12.26
C SER A 145 9.64 -6.11 -11.42
N SER A 146 8.51 -6.46 -12.04
CA SER A 146 7.27 -6.78 -11.30
C SER A 146 7.41 -8.04 -10.46
N ILE A 147 8.02 -9.10 -11.00
CA ILE A 147 8.28 -10.34 -10.25
C ILE A 147 9.15 -10.04 -9.03
N ILE A 148 10.27 -9.35 -9.23
CA ILE A 148 11.20 -8.99 -8.14
C ILE A 148 10.48 -8.17 -7.05
N ALA A 149 9.73 -7.13 -7.45
CA ALA A 149 9.01 -6.29 -6.51
C ALA A 149 7.98 -7.09 -5.69
N TRP A 150 7.16 -7.92 -6.34
CA TRP A 150 6.19 -8.76 -5.65
C TRP A 150 6.82 -9.81 -4.75
N THR A 151 7.94 -10.43 -5.16
CA THR A 151 8.68 -11.37 -4.31
C THR A 151 9.16 -10.68 -3.05
N LEU A 152 9.77 -9.49 -3.14
CA LEU A 152 10.22 -8.74 -1.97
C LEU A 152 9.06 -8.36 -1.04
N VAL A 153 7.94 -7.89 -1.60
CA VAL A 153 6.73 -7.57 -0.82
C VAL A 153 6.19 -8.81 -0.12
N PHE A 154 6.08 -9.93 -0.83
CA PHE A 154 5.59 -11.19 -0.27
C PHE A 154 6.49 -11.71 0.85
N THR A 155 7.81 -11.68 0.66
CA THR A 155 8.79 -12.06 1.69
C THR A 155 8.62 -11.18 2.94
N HIS A 156 8.43 -9.87 2.79
CA HIS A 156 8.21 -8.99 3.94
C HIS A 156 6.87 -9.24 4.65
N CYS A 157 5.81 -9.56 3.90
CA CYS A 157 4.52 -9.95 4.47
C CYS A 157 4.63 -11.27 5.25
N LEU A 158 5.34 -12.26 4.69
CA LEU A 158 5.59 -13.54 5.35
C LEU A 158 6.43 -13.35 6.63
N TYR A 159 7.48 -12.53 6.57
CA TYR A 159 8.25 -12.14 7.75
C TYR A 159 7.37 -11.49 8.82
N SER A 160 6.53 -10.52 8.43
CA SER A 160 5.60 -9.84 9.34
C SER A 160 4.64 -10.83 9.99
N TYR A 161 4.07 -11.76 9.21
CA TYR A 161 3.18 -12.81 9.70
C TYR A 161 3.88 -13.78 10.67
N ILE A 162 5.07 -14.26 10.33
CA ILE A 162 5.80 -15.21 11.21
C ILE A 162 6.16 -14.54 12.53
N THR A 163 6.65 -13.30 12.48
CA THR A 163 7.06 -12.55 13.68
C THR A 163 5.90 -12.10 14.56
N THR A 164 4.70 -11.89 14.01
CA THR A 164 3.49 -11.65 14.81
C THR A 164 3.01 -12.92 15.52
N GLN A 165 3.11 -14.09 14.87
CA GLN A 165 2.76 -15.37 15.49
C GLN A 165 3.68 -15.76 16.67
N MET A 166 4.90 -15.21 16.74
CA MET A 166 5.79 -15.38 17.89
C MET A 166 5.34 -14.63 19.14
N ASP A 167 4.44 -13.64 19.01
CA ASP A 167 3.87 -12.87 20.12
C ASP A 167 2.52 -13.46 20.52
N THR A 168 2.57 -14.64 21.13
CA THR A 168 1.37 -15.40 21.56
C THR A 168 0.53 -14.67 22.59
N ASP A 169 1.15 -13.81 23.40
CA ASP A 169 0.45 -13.03 24.43
C ASP A 169 -0.50 -12.00 23.79
N THR A 170 -0.08 -11.40 22.67
CA THR A 170 -0.84 -10.37 21.97
C THR A 170 -1.73 -10.95 20.87
N PHE A 171 -1.20 -11.88 20.06
CA PHE A 171 -1.86 -12.45 18.88
C PHE A 171 -2.54 -13.80 19.15
N GLY A 172 -2.47 -14.30 20.38
CA GLY A 172 -3.24 -15.48 20.80
C GLY A 172 -4.70 -15.16 21.17
N HIS A 173 -5.07 -13.88 21.25
CA HIS A 173 -6.37 -13.43 21.74
C HIS A 173 -6.97 -12.33 20.84
N PRO A 174 -8.30 -12.13 20.83
CA PRO A 174 -8.93 -11.01 20.13
C PRO A 174 -8.33 -9.66 20.55
N MET A 175 -8.12 -8.78 19.57
CA MET A 175 -7.34 -7.55 19.74
C MET A 175 -8.23 -6.32 19.87
N VAL A 176 -7.79 -5.38 20.72
CA VAL A 176 -8.37 -4.03 20.85
C VAL A 176 -7.98 -3.15 19.67
N TYR A 177 -6.70 -3.22 19.28
CA TYR A 177 -6.13 -2.39 18.23
C TYR A 177 -5.77 -3.23 17.02
N LEU A 178 -6.11 -2.73 15.83
CA LEU A 178 -5.69 -3.34 14.58
C LEU A 178 -4.23 -2.98 14.32
N THR A 179 -3.30 -3.82 14.76
CA THR A 179 -1.86 -3.66 14.53
C THR A 179 -1.21 -5.02 14.24
N LEU A 180 -0.16 -4.99 13.41
CA LEU A 180 0.73 -6.13 13.15
C LEU A 180 2.14 -5.89 13.69
N THR A 181 2.32 -4.82 14.47
CA THR A 181 3.61 -4.51 15.10
C THR A 181 3.72 -5.24 16.43
N THR A 182 4.84 -5.92 16.64
CA THR A 182 5.17 -6.67 17.85
C THR A 182 6.55 -6.28 18.36
N LYS A 183 6.90 -6.74 19.55
CA LYS A 183 8.27 -6.62 20.08
C LYS A 183 9.33 -7.28 19.17
N TYR A 184 8.95 -8.26 18.35
CA TYR A 184 9.86 -9.00 17.47
C TYR A 184 10.10 -8.36 16.11
N ASN A 185 9.18 -7.52 15.62
CA ASN A 185 9.28 -6.93 14.29
C ASN A 185 9.33 -5.39 14.27
N SER A 186 9.01 -4.72 15.37
CA SER A 186 8.93 -3.25 15.43
C SER A 186 10.18 -2.55 14.90
N GLN A 187 11.37 -2.99 15.33
CA GLN A 187 12.63 -2.42 14.88
C GLN A 187 12.85 -2.62 13.36
N THR A 188 12.56 -3.83 12.85
CA THR A 188 12.68 -4.14 11.42
C THR A 188 11.70 -3.31 10.59
N LEU A 189 10.46 -3.14 11.05
CA LEU A 189 9.44 -2.32 10.38
C LEU A 189 9.87 -0.85 10.34
N ILE A 190 10.47 -0.32 11.41
CA ILE A 190 11.02 1.04 11.43
C ILE A 190 12.15 1.19 10.41
N PHE A 191 13.11 0.27 10.37
CA PHE A 191 14.20 0.32 9.39
C PHE A 191 13.70 0.18 7.95
N ALA A 192 12.73 -0.70 7.71
CA ALA A 192 12.09 -0.85 6.41
C ALA A 192 11.46 0.48 5.97
N ASN A 193 10.71 1.16 6.84
CA ASN A 193 10.13 2.47 6.54
C ASN A 193 11.19 3.52 6.18
N PHE A 194 12.31 3.59 6.90
CA PHE A 194 13.41 4.50 6.55
C PHE A 194 14.04 4.17 5.19
N PHE A 195 14.24 2.88 4.91
CA PHE A 195 14.74 2.43 3.61
C PHE A 195 13.79 2.82 2.46
N TYR A 196 12.49 2.62 2.63
CA TYR A 196 11.50 3.01 1.62
C TYR A 196 11.38 4.53 1.45
N LEU A 197 11.49 5.30 2.53
CA LEU A 197 11.56 6.76 2.46
C LEU A 197 12.79 7.21 1.64
N PHE A 198 13.94 6.60 1.88
CA PHE A 198 15.15 6.84 1.10
C PHE A 198 14.93 6.52 -0.40
N LEU A 199 14.29 5.39 -0.73
CA LEU A 199 13.95 5.06 -2.11
C LEU A 199 13.05 6.11 -2.76
N VAL A 200 12.02 6.59 -2.05
CA VAL A 200 11.12 7.64 -2.57
C VAL A 200 11.88 8.95 -2.84
N ILE A 201 12.83 9.32 -1.97
CA ILE A 201 13.70 10.48 -2.19
C ILE A 201 14.54 10.30 -3.46
N CYS A 202 15.17 9.14 -3.64
CA CYS A 202 15.92 8.81 -4.86
C CYS A 202 15.05 8.89 -6.12
N VAL A 203 13.83 8.37 -6.08
CA VAL A 203 12.86 8.48 -7.18
C VAL A 203 12.55 9.93 -7.51
N ALA A 204 12.27 10.75 -6.51
CA ALA A 204 11.94 12.17 -6.72
C ALA A 204 13.10 12.94 -7.36
N ILE A 205 14.34 12.71 -6.91
CA ILE A 205 15.54 13.34 -7.49
C ILE A 205 15.75 12.91 -8.94
N ALA A 206 15.61 11.61 -9.23
CA ALA A 206 15.78 11.09 -10.58
C ALA A 206 14.68 11.59 -11.53
N ASP A 207 13.42 11.61 -11.10
CA ASP A 207 12.31 12.17 -11.90
C ASP A 207 12.52 13.67 -12.17
N TYR A 208 13.00 14.44 -11.19
CA TYR A 208 13.36 15.85 -11.40
C TYR A 208 14.43 16.00 -12.48
N TYR A 209 15.51 15.23 -12.39
CA TYR A 209 16.58 15.25 -13.40
C TYR A 209 16.08 14.86 -14.80
N LEU A 210 15.23 13.85 -14.89
CA LEU A 210 14.62 13.43 -16.17
C LEU A 210 13.75 14.54 -16.77
N ILE A 211 12.95 15.23 -15.97
CA ILE A 211 12.13 16.36 -16.44
C ILE A 211 13.02 17.46 -17.03
N VAL A 212 14.07 17.86 -16.31
CA VAL A 212 15.01 18.90 -16.77
C VAL A 212 15.70 18.47 -18.07
N ARG A 213 16.14 17.22 -18.16
CA ARG A 213 16.78 16.70 -19.38
C ARG A 213 15.82 16.67 -20.57
N ASN A 214 14.60 16.21 -20.37
CA ASN A 214 13.59 16.13 -21.43
C ASN A 214 13.21 17.52 -21.96
N GLN A 215 13.18 18.54 -21.11
CA GLN A 215 12.99 19.94 -21.53
C GLN A 215 14.14 20.43 -22.42
N LYS A 216 15.39 20.12 -22.08
CA LYS A 216 16.57 20.47 -22.91
C LYS A 216 16.57 19.77 -24.26
N ILE A 217 16.15 18.50 -24.33
CA ILE A 217 16.01 17.79 -25.60
C ILE A 217 14.96 18.47 -26.46
N LYS A 218 13.82 18.86 -25.87
CA LYS A 218 12.74 19.54 -26.58
C LYS A 218 13.12 20.94 -27.07
N SER A 219 13.98 21.67 -26.36
CA SER A 219 14.46 22.99 -26.82
C SER A 219 15.46 22.93 -27.96
N ASN A 220 16.09 21.77 -28.17
CA ASN A 220 17.09 21.56 -29.21
C ASN A 220 16.52 20.92 -30.50
N LEU A 221 15.22 20.59 -30.49
CA LEU A 221 14.44 20.09 -31.63
C LEU A 221 13.59 21.21 -32.21
#